data_AF-A0A431MNF9-F1
#
_entry.id   AF-A0A431MNF9-F1
#
_cell.length_a   1.000
_cell.length_b   1.000
_cell.length_c   1.000
_cell.angle_alpha   90.00
_cell.angle_beta   90.00
_cell.angle_gamma   90.00
#
_symmetry.space_group_name_H-M   'P 1'
#
loop_
_entity.id
_entity.type
_entity.pdbx_description
1 polymer ?
#
loop_
_entity_poly.entity_id
_entity_poly.type
_entity_poly.pdbx_seq_one_letter_code
_entity_poly.pdbx_strand_id
1 'polypeptide(L)' 'MWPLYLADTKNFFIIARGSVTETMEHLSAAYDEKYIDENELNAGDAKCELVFKLVNGYINYLEKSKAQSK' A
#
# COMPACT_ATOMS: atom_id res chain seq x y z
N MET A 1 19.73 17.12 9.01
CA MET A 1 19.69 16.33 7.75
C MET A 1 18.87 15.04 7.89
N TRP A 2 19.04 14.27 8.97
CA TRP A 2 18.27 13.03 9.26
C TRP A 2 16.72 13.17 9.33
N PRO A 3 16.13 14.24 9.89
CA PRO A 3 14.67 14.33 10.06
C PRO A 3 13.87 14.51 8.76
N LEU A 4 14.47 15.12 7.73
CA LEU A 4 13.82 15.30 6.42
C LEU A 4 13.66 13.95 5.70
N TYR A 5 14.73 13.14 5.69
CA TYR A 5 14.73 11.84 5.01
C TYR A 5 13.62 10.89 5.52
N LEU A 6 13.39 10.86 6.83
CA LEU A 6 12.33 10.04 7.43
C LEU A 6 10.91 10.55 7.10
N ALA A 7 10.73 11.86 6.96
CA ALA A 7 9.44 12.44 6.57
C ALA A 7 9.13 12.14 5.09
N ASP A 8 10.11 12.30 4.22
CA ASP A 8 9.99 11.99 2.79
C ASP A 8 9.74 10.49 2.58
N THR A 9 10.44 9.64 3.33
CA THR A 9 10.20 8.19 3.34
C THR A 9 8.77 7.88 3.75
N LYS A 10 8.24 8.48 4.83
CA LYS A 10 6.85 8.24 5.25
C LYS A 10 5.85 8.65 4.16
N ASN A 11 6.04 9.81 3.55
CA ASN A 11 5.16 10.32 2.49
C ASN A 11 5.17 9.40 1.27
N PHE A 12 6.35 8.86 0.89
CA PHE A 12 6.45 7.85 -0.16
C PHE A 12 5.56 6.63 0.13
N PHE A 13 5.61 6.09 1.35
CA PHE A 13 4.78 4.93 1.71
C PHE A 13 3.29 5.26 1.82
N ILE A 14 2.91 6.49 2.19
CA ILE A 14 1.51 6.94 2.15
C ILE A 14 0.98 6.93 0.71
N ILE A 15 1.76 7.47 -0.24
CA ILE A 15 1.41 7.45 -1.67
C ILE A 15 1.32 6.01 -2.18
N ALA A 16 2.31 5.17 -1.87
CA ALA A 16 2.32 3.77 -2.26
C ALA A 16 1.09 2.99 -1.75
N ARG A 17 0.63 3.29 -0.52
CA ARG A 17 -0.62 2.71 0.02
C ARG A 17 -1.83 3.11 -0.83
N GLY A 18 -1.92 4.39 -1.20
CA GLY A 18 -2.98 4.89 -2.09
C GLY A 18 -2.97 4.17 -3.45
N SER A 19 -1.80 4.07 -4.08
CA SER A 19 -1.66 3.39 -5.38
C SER A 19 -2.09 1.91 -5.33
N VAL A 20 -1.82 1.20 -4.23
CA VAL A 20 -2.28 -0.19 -4.07
C VAL A 20 -3.81 -0.25 -3.94
N THR A 21 -4.43 0.67 -3.21
CA THR A 21 -5.89 0.73 -3.08
C THR A 21 -6.54 1.02 -4.44
N GLU A 22 -6.02 1.97 -5.20
CA GLU A 22 -6.48 2.25 -6.58
C GLU A 22 -6.30 1.02 -7.50
N THR A 23 -5.23 0.25 -7.31
CA THR A 23 -5.01 -0.98 -8.09
C THR A 23 -6.06 -2.05 -7.75
N MET A 24 -6.48 -2.19 -6.49
CA MET A 24 -7.57 -3.11 -6.10
C MET A 24 -8.90 -2.70 -6.75
N GLU A 25 -9.19 -1.39 -6.81
CA GLU A 25 -10.37 -0.87 -7.51
C GLU A 25 -10.32 -1.17 -9.01
N HIS A 26 -9.16 -1.00 -9.65
CA HIS A 26 -8.97 -1.37 -11.05
C HIS A 26 -9.12 -2.87 -11.30
N LEU A 27 -8.66 -3.74 -10.39
CA LEU A 27 -8.87 -5.19 -10.50
C LEU A 27 -10.36 -5.54 -10.44
N SER A 28 -11.10 -4.92 -9.52
CA SER A 28 -12.55 -5.11 -9.41
C SER A 28 -13.27 -4.66 -10.69
N ALA A 29 -12.94 -3.47 -11.20
CA ALA A 29 -13.51 -2.97 -12.45
C ALA A 29 -13.16 -3.85 -13.66
N ALA A 30 -11.92 -4.35 -13.73
CA ALA A 30 -11.49 -5.24 -14.81
C ALA A 30 -12.24 -6.58 -14.79
N TYR A 31 -12.56 -7.09 -13.60
CA TYR A 31 -13.37 -8.30 -13.45
C TYR A 31 -14.84 -8.05 -13.86
N ASP A 32 -15.44 -6.94 -13.42
CA ASP A 32 -16.81 -6.55 -13.79
C ASP A 32 -16.98 -6.41 -15.31
N GLU A 33 -15.99 -5.81 -15.98
CA GLU A 33 -15.93 -5.66 -17.44
C GLU A 33 -15.46 -6.93 -18.19
N LYS A 34 -15.21 -8.03 -17.45
CA LYS A 34 -14.79 -9.34 -17.98
C LYS A 34 -13.47 -9.32 -18.75
N TYR A 35 -12.55 -8.41 -18.38
CA TYR A 35 -11.18 -8.40 -18.90
C TYR A 35 -10.28 -9.44 -18.24
N ILE A 36 -10.62 -9.84 -17.01
CA ILE A 36 -9.92 -10.88 -16.23
C ILE A 36 -10.92 -11.87 -15.66
N ASP A 37 -10.46 -13.08 -15.34
CA ASP A 37 -11.28 -14.09 -14.66
C ASP A 37 -11.18 -14.01 -13.13
N GLU A 38 -12.00 -14.82 -12.44
CA GLU A 38 -12.04 -14.86 -10.98
C GLU A 38 -10.72 -15.33 -10.35
N ASN A 39 -9.95 -16.21 -11.01
CA ASN A 39 -8.65 -16.65 -10.51
C ASN A 39 -7.62 -15.52 -10.59
N GLU A 40 -7.64 -14.76 -11.69
CA GLU A 40 -6.79 -13.58 -11.88
C GLU A 40 -7.12 -12.48 -10.87
N LEU A 41 -8.43 -12.21 -10.64
CA LEU A 41 -8.88 -11.28 -9.60
C LEU A 41 -8.37 -11.70 -8.23
N ASN A 42 -8.64 -12.94 -7.80
CA ASN A 42 -8.25 -13.45 -6.49
C ASN A 42 -6.72 -13.43 -6.31
N ALA A 43 -5.96 -13.79 -7.35
CA ALA A 43 -4.50 -13.74 -7.31
C ALA A 43 -3.95 -12.30 -7.25
N GLY A 44 -4.61 -11.35 -7.92
CA GLY A 44 -4.30 -9.93 -7.87
C GLY A 44 -4.58 -9.34 -6.49
N ASP A 45 -5.79 -9.57 -5.97
CA ASP A 45 -6.22 -9.07 -4.66
C ASP A 45 -5.36 -9.61 -3.53
N ALA A 46 -5.00 -10.90 -3.56
CA ALA A 46 -4.10 -11.48 -2.56
C ALA A 46 -2.72 -10.78 -2.53
N LYS A 47 -2.21 -10.37 -3.70
CA LYS A 47 -0.94 -9.60 -3.78
C LYS A 47 -1.14 -8.18 -3.27
N CYS A 48 -2.21 -7.50 -3.68
CA CYS A 48 -2.52 -6.15 -3.22
C CYS A 48 -2.71 -6.11 -1.69
N GLU A 49 -3.43 -7.08 -1.12
CA GLU A 49 -3.61 -7.20 0.33
C GLU A 49 -2.28 -7.36 1.07
N LEU A 50 -1.39 -8.22 0.56
CA LEU A 50 -0.07 -8.42 1.16
C LEU A 50 0.73 -7.12 1.16
N VAL A 51 0.78 -6.42 0.03
CA VAL A 51 1.49 -5.14 -0.09
C VAL A 51 0.87 -4.09 0.82
N PHE A 52 -0.46 -3.98 0.86
CA PHE A 52 -1.18 -3.05 1.74
C PHE A 52 -0.81 -3.28 3.20
N LYS A 53 -0.83 -4.54 3.67
CA LYS A 53 -0.46 -4.92 5.04
C LYS A 53 0.99 -4.54 5.36
N LEU A 54 1.93 -4.81 4.45
CA LEU A 54 3.34 -4.48 4.62
C LEU A 54 3.58 -2.97 4.68
N VAL A 55 3.02 -2.22 3.73
CA VAL A 55 3.13 -0.76 3.67
C VAL A 55 2.53 -0.12 4.92
N ASN A 56 1.33 -0.54 5.32
CA ASN A 56 0.66 -0.01 6.51
C ASN A 56 1.44 -0.34 7.80
N GLY A 57 1.99 -1.56 7.90
CA GLY A 57 2.87 -1.95 8.99
C GLY A 57 4.13 -1.08 9.09
N TYR A 58 4.75 -0.76 7.95
CA TYR A 58 5.95 0.06 7.91
C TYR A 58 5.67 1.54 8.24
N ILE A 59 4.56 2.11 7.76
CA ILE A 59 4.11 3.45 8.15
C ILE A 59 3.94 3.51 9.68
N ASN A 60 3.25 2.54 10.27
CA ASN A 60 3.04 2.47 11.72
C ASN A 60 4.38 2.37 12.49
N TYR A 61 5.34 1.60 11.98
CA TYR A 61 6.69 1.51 12.55
C TYR A 61 7.42 2.86 12.52
N LEU A 62 7.39 3.57 11.39
CA LEU A 62 8.00 4.89 11.26
C LEU A 62 7.40 5.91 12.24
N GLU A 63 6.08 5.87 12.42
CA GLU A 63 5.38 6.77 13.34
C GLU A 63 5.75 6.50 14.80
N LYS A 64 5.81 5.23 15.21
CA LYS A 64 6.27 4.83 16.55
C LYS A 64 7.73 5.19 16.81
N SER A 65 8.60 4.97 15.81
CA SER A 65 10.03 5.30 15.92
C SER A 65 10.27 6.80 16.12
N LYS A 66 9.43 7.65 15.51
CA LYS A 66 9.46 9.10 15.72
C LYS A 66 9.00 9.51 17.12
N ALA A 67 8.04 8.79 17.70
CA ALA A 67 7.51 9.05 19.04
C ALA A 67 8.49 8.64 20.16
N GLN A 68 9.32 7.62 19.96
CA GLN A 68 10.36 7.19 20.92
C GLN A 68 11.61 8.07 20.91
N SER A 69 11.82 8.86 19.85
CA SER A 69 12.98 9.76 19.72
C SER A 69 12.73 11.16 20.31
N LYS A 70 11.60 11.37 20.98
CA LYS A 70 11.12 12.64 21.51
C LYS A 70 10.99 12.56 23.02
#